data_AF-A0A9P6NMU2-F1
#
_entry.id   AF-A0A9P6NMU2-F1
#
_cell.length_a   1.000
_cell.length_b   1.000
_cell.length_c   1.000
_cell.angle_alpha   90.00
_cell.angle_beta   90.00
_cell.angle_gamma   90.00
#
_symmetry.space_group_name_H-M   'P 1'
#
loop_
_entity.id
_entity.type
_entity.pdbx_description
1 polymer ?
#
loop_
_entity_poly.entity_id
_entity_poly.type
_entity_poly.pdbx_seq_one_letter_code
_entity_poly.pdbx_strand_id
1 'polypeptide(L)'
;AFEFLFAEIVRYTQKRVDGIGEFEKKLNSLGYHVGTRLLALLSLREAIIASMSTGASATAFRSASATGSTGPIPPRLTRLVPVLSWIHTTVWKTVVGKTADVLEHSNENADEYMISDNDLLLIRAITIPKEMSQLSCGAIMAGVVEGCLDGLGFPARVTSHSAPSTAFPKRTTLLIKFEPEPIER
;
A
#
# COMPACT_ATOMS: atom_id res chain seq x y z
N ALA A 1 10.59 12.60 -12.92
CA ALA A 1 10.92 13.45 -11.76
C ALA A 1 10.98 12.62 -10.47
N PHE A 2 9.89 11.96 -10.06
CA PHE A 2 9.86 11.12 -8.86
C PHE A 2 10.92 10.01 -8.85
N GLU A 3 11.12 9.31 -9.98
CA GLU A 3 12.12 8.23 -10.10
C GLU A 3 13.54 8.66 -9.68
N PHE A 4 13.97 9.87 -10.06
CA PHE A 4 15.28 10.41 -9.68
C PHE A 4 15.36 10.75 -8.19
N LEU A 5 14.30 11.34 -7.64
CA LEU A 5 14.21 11.63 -6.21
C LEU A 5 14.27 10.31 -5.42
N PHE A 6 13.50 9.30 -5.84
CA PHE A 6 13.44 8.04 -5.15
C PHE A 6 14.74 7.24 -5.27
N ALA A 7 15.42 7.27 -6.41
CA ALA A 7 16.75 6.72 -6.56
C ALA A 7 17.74 7.36 -5.57
N GLU A 8 17.66 8.68 -5.35
CA GLU A 8 18.50 9.36 -4.38
C GLU A 8 18.10 9.04 -2.94
N ILE A 9 16.80 8.89 -2.62
CA ILE A 9 16.33 8.40 -1.31
C ILE A 9 16.91 7.01 -1.00
N VAL A 10 16.88 6.10 -1.98
CA VAL A 10 17.45 4.76 -1.85
C VAL A 10 18.95 4.84 -1.59
N ARG A 11 19.70 5.60 -2.40
CA ARG A 11 21.15 5.79 -2.20
C ARG A 11 21.48 6.44 -0.85
N TYR A 12 20.71 7.45 -0.45
CA TYR A 12 20.87 8.15 0.82
C TYR A 12 20.68 7.22 2.01
N THR A 13 19.66 6.36 1.94
CA THR A 13 19.31 5.39 2.98
C THR A 13 20.36 4.29 3.06
N GLN A 14 20.77 3.74 1.90
CA GLN A 14 21.79 2.70 1.81
C GLN A 14 23.13 3.11 2.43
N LYS A 15 23.54 4.37 2.31
CA LYS A 15 24.78 4.89 2.92
C LYS A 15 24.72 5.01 4.45
N ARG A 16 23.55 4.80 5.07
CA ARG A 16 23.28 5.06 6.50
C ARG A 16 22.69 3.86 7.22
N VAL A 17 22.85 2.68 6.64
CA VAL A 17 22.36 1.41 7.18
C VAL A 17 23.43 0.37 6.95
N ASP A 18 23.59 -0.50 7.93
CA ASP A 18 24.63 -1.53 7.88
C ASP A 18 24.10 -2.86 7.33
N GLY A 19 22.78 -3.00 7.20
CA GLY A 19 22.16 -4.24 6.74
C GLY A 19 20.84 -4.04 5.97
N ILE A 20 20.48 -5.06 5.20
CA ILE A 20 19.28 -5.08 4.35
C ILE A 20 18.00 -4.90 5.17
N GLY A 21 17.89 -5.57 6.32
CA GLY A 21 16.71 -5.43 7.17
C GLY A 21 16.51 -4.01 7.71
N GLU A 22 17.59 -3.30 8.05
CA GLU A 22 17.50 -1.90 8.49
C GLU A 22 17.16 -0.97 7.31
N PHE A 23 17.74 -1.23 6.13
CA PHE A 23 17.41 -0.54 4.90
C PHE A 23 15.90 -0.63 4.58
N GLU A 24 15.35 -1.84 4.56
CA GLU A 24 13.93 -2.09 4.28
C GLU A 24 13.04 -1.46 5.34
N LYS A 25 13.42 -1.55 6.63
CA LYS A 25 12.69 -0.91 7.72
C LYS A 25 12.64 0.62 7.56
N LYS A 26 13.74 1.26 7.16
CA LYS A 26 13.76 2.71 6.91
C LYS A 26 12.90 3.09 5.71
N LEU A 27 12.97 2.35 4.60
CA LEU A 27 12.10 2.60 3.45
C LEU A 27 10.62 2.38 3.78
N ASN A 28 10.28 1.32 4.52
CA ASN A 28 8.93 1.08 5.01
C ASN A 28 8.48 2.26 5.90
N SER A 29 9.31 2.71 6.84
CA SER A 29 8.96 3.87 7.69
C SER A 29 8.65 5.12 6.87
N LEU A 30 9.41 5.40 5.80
CA LEU A 30 9.11 6.52 4.89
C LEU A 30 7.75 6.31 4.20
N GLY A 31 7.50 5.10 3.69
CA GLY A 31 6.22 4.71 3.10
C GLY A 31 5.05 4.86 4.07
N TYR A 32 5.21 4.47 5.32
CA TYR A 32 4.19 4.54 6.36
C TYR A 32 3.70 5.97 6.60
N HIS A 33 4.62 6.94 6.69
CA HIS A 33 4.24 8.34 6.81
C HIS A 33 3.48 8.85 5.57
N VAL A 34 3.86 8.40 4.38
CA VAL A 34 3.13 8.70 3.14
C VAL A 34 1.73 8.08 3.19
N GLY A 35 1.60 6.83 3.60
CA GLY A 35 0.32 6.11 3.72
C GLY A 35 -0.66 6.79 4.66
N THR A 36 -0.23 7.14 5.88
CA THR A 36 -1.11 7.80 6.86
C THR A 36 -1.64 9.15 6.36
N ARG A 37 -0.79 9.94 5.68
CA ARG A 37 -1.20 11.23 5.08
C ARG A 37 -2.08 11.02 3.86
N LEU A 38 -1.76 10.03 3.02
CA LEU A 38 -2.54 9.68 1.84
C LEU A 38 -3.97 9.28 2.21
N LEU A 39 -4.13 8.44 3.24
CA LEU A 39 -5.45 8.04 3.74
C LEU A 39 -6.30 9.24 4.14
N ALA A 40 -5.73 10.19 4.90
CA ALA A 40 -6.44 11.41 5.29
C ALA A 40 -6.84 12.27 4.09
N LEU A 41 -5.97 12.42 3.10
CA LEU A 41 -6.24 13.19 1.88
C LEU A 41 -7.29 12.53 0.99
N LEU A 42 -7.25 11.20 0.84
CA LEU A 42 -8.26 10.45 0.09
C LEU A 42 -9.64 10.58 0.76
N SER A 43 -9.68 10.52 2.10
CA SER A 43 -10.92 10.73 2.89
C SER A 43 -11.48 12.13 2.69
N LEU A 44 -10.62 13.14 2.76
CA LEU A 44 -11.02 14.53 2.57
C LEU A 44 -11.51 14.79 1.15
N ARG A 45 -10.81 14.27 0.14
CA ARG A 45 -11.18 14.43 -1.28
C ARG A 45 -12.61 13.98 -1.52
N GLU A 46 -12.97 12.84 -0.95
CA GLU A 46 -14.32 12.29 -1.11
C GLU A 46 -15.38 13.07 -0.34
N ALA A 47 -15.06 13.51 0.88
CA ALA A 47 -15.94 14.38 1.66
C ALA A 47 -16.25 15.68 0.90
N ILE A 48 -15.23 16.27 0.25
CA ILE A 48 -15.40 17.45 -0.59
C ILE A 48 -16.28 17.14 -1.80
N ILE A 49 -15.99 16.07 -2.55
CA ILE A 49 -16.79 15.67 -3.73
C ILE A 49 -18.25 15.43 -3.35
N ALA A 50 -18.51 14.78 -2.22
CA ALA A 50 -19.87 14.54 -1.72
C ALA A 50 -20.59 15.84 -1.33
N SER A 51 -19.90 16.77 -0.67
CA SER A 51 -20.46 18.08 -0.30
C SER A 51 -20.80 18.93 -1.54
N MET A 52 -20.03 18.81 -2.61
CA MET A 52 -20.26 19.52 -3.88
C MET A 52 -21.47 18.96 -4.65
N SER A 53 -21.75 17.66 -4.54
CA SER A 53 -22.84 17.02 -5.30
C SER A 53 -24.21 17.13 -4.65
N THR A 54 -24.30 17.41 -3.34
CA THR A 54 -25.57 17.43 -2.62
C THR A 54 -25.98 18.78 -2.04
N GLY A 55 -25.13 19.82 -2.08
CA GLY A 55 -25.40 21.09 -1.40
C GLY A 55 -25.62 20.92 0.12
N ALA A 56 -25.35 19.73 0.66
CA ALA A 56 -25.57 19.37 2.04
C ALA A 56 -24.32 19.70 2.85
N SER A 57 -24.54 20.37 3.98
CA SER A 57 -23.51 20.69 4.96
C SER A 57 -22.76 19.43 5.42
N ALA A 58 -21.49 19.60 5.80
CA ALA A 58 -20.48 18.58 6.10
C ALA A 58 -20.84 17.53 7.19
N THR A 59 -22.09 17.50 7.66
CA THR A 59 -22.63 16.62 8.69
C THR A 59 -23.38 15.39 8.15
N ALA A 60 -23.62 15.28 6.85
CA ALA A 60 -24.40 14.20 6.24
C ALA A 60 -23.57 12.93 5.91
N PHE A 61 -22.81 12.41 6.86
CA PHE A 61 -22.00 11.19 6.67
C PHE A 61 -22.78 9.87 6.85
N ARG A 62 -24.10 9.91 7.10
CA ARG A 62 -24.75 8.73 7.69
C ARG A 62 -25.13 7.60 6.75
N SER A 63 -25.21 7.76 5.43
CA SER A 63 -25.54 6.62 4.55
C SER A 63 -25.22 6.90 3.08
N ALA A 64 -24.18 6.28 2.53
CA ALA A 64 -24.06 6.11 1.07
C ALA A 64 -23.51 4.71 0.78
N SER A 65 -24.32 3.91 0.09
CA SER A 65 -24.05 2.55 -0.34
C SER A 65 -23.05 2.50 -1.50
N ALA A 66 -22.12 1.56 -1.41
CA ALA A 66 -21.04 1.35 -2.38
C ALA A 66 -21.51 0.61 -3.64
N THR A 67 -21.39 1.26 -4.79
CA THR A 67 -21.40 0.60 -6.11
C THR A 67 -20.42 1.33 -7.02
N GLY A 68 -19.22 0.77 -7.19
CA GLY A 68 -18.19 1.26 -8.10
C GLY A 68 -16.78 0.84 -7.68
N SER A 69 -16.07 0.11 -8.53
CA SER A 69 -14.71 -0.42 -8.32
C SER A 69 -13.59 0.64 -8.27
N THR A 70 -13.95 1.92 -8.18
CA THR A 70 -13.08 3.08 -7.95
C THR A 70 -13.74 4.05 -6.97
N GLY A 71 -14.45 3.50 -5.98
CA GLY A 71 -15.36 4.20 -5.07
C GLY A 71 -14.71 4.77 -3.81
N PRO A 72 -15.51 5.53 -3.02
CA PRO A 72 -15.05 6.23 -1.84
C PRO A 72 -14.46 5.28 -0.78
N ILE A 73 -13.52 5.75 0.05
CA ILE A 73 -13.15 5.18 1.35
C ILE A 73 -14.46 4.75 2.01
N PRO A 74 -14.69 3.43 2.10
CA PRO A 74 -16.02 3.00 2.48
C PRO A 74 -16.27 3.43 3.93
N PRO A 75 -17.38 4.12 4.20
CA PRO A 75 -17.69 4.60 5.53
C PRO A 75 -17.86 3.37 6.45
N ARG A 76 -16.87 3.17 7.32
CA ARG A 76 -16.75 2.00 8.22
C ARG A 76 -16.60 0.68 7.47
N LEU A 77 -15.47 0.48 6.82
CA LEU A 77 -14.93 -0.87 6.60
C LEU A 77 -14.69 -1.53 7.96
N THR A 78 -15.68 -2.25 8.49
CA THR A 78 -15.44 -3.17 9.62
C THR A 78 -14.84 -4.48 9.14
N ARG A 79 -14.99 -4.78 7.85
CA ARG A 79 -14.59 -6.06 7.26
C ARG A 79 -13.28 -5.90 6.50
N LEU A 80 -12.38 -6.84 6.69
CA LEU A 80 -11.03 -6.82 6.13
C LEU A 80 -10.99 -6.90 4.59
N VAL A 81 -11.77 -7.80 3.98
CA VAL A 81 -11.68 -8.06 2.53
C VAL A 81 -11.96 -6.83 1.67
N PRO A 82 -13.00 -6.01 1.93
CA PRO A 82 -13.22 -4.81 1.13
C PRO A 82 -12.18 -3.70 1.40
N VAL A 83 -11.49 -3.70 2.55
CA VAL A 83 -10.32 -2.81 2.79
C VAL A 83 -9.21 -3.18 1.83
N LEU A 84 -8.86 -4.48 1.77
CA LEU A 84 -7.80 -4.99 0.91
C LEU A 84 -8.12 -4.73 -0.57
N SER A 85 -9.39 -4.89 -0.97
CA SER A 85 -9.84 -4.56 -2.32
C SER A 85 -9.69 -3.06 -2.65
N TRP A 86 -10.01 -2.18 -1.68
CA TRP A 86 -9.82 -0.73 -1.84
C TRP A 86 -8.32 -0.35 -1.91
N ILE A 87 -7.44 -1.00 -1.13
CA ILE A 87 -6.00 -0.79 -1.21
C ILE A 87 -5.46 -1.23 -2.59
N HIS A 88 -5.83 -2.43 -3.02
CA HIS A 88 -5.46 -3.01 -4.31
C HIS A 88 -5.85 -2.11 -5.51
N THR A 89 -6.97 -1.40 -5.40
CA THR A 89 -7.50 -0.55 -6.47
C THR A 89 -7.12 0.92 -6.28
N THR A 90 -7.66 1.59 -5.26
CA THR A 90 -7.59 3.04 -5.07
C THR A 90 -6.22 3.50 -4.59
N VAL A 91 -5.67 2.89 -3.53
CA VAL A 91 -4.36 3.27 -3.01
C VAL A 91 -3.28 2.97 -4.04
N TRP A 92 -3.31 1.77 -4.61
CA TRP A 92 -2.36 1.36 -5.65
C TRP A 92 -2.37 2.30 -6.85
N LYS A 93 -3.56 2.63 -7.38
CA LYS A 93 -3.71 3.55 -8.51
C LYS A 93 -3.24 4.96 -8.17
N THR A 94 -3.44 5.41 -6.93
CA THR A 94 -3.02 6.76 -6.53
C THR A 94 -1.48 6.88 -6.44
N VAL A 95 -0.80 5.81 -6.02
CA VAL A 95 0.66 5.80 -5.84
C VAL A 95 1.40 5.41 -7.13
N VAL A 96 0.91 4.38 -7.82
CA VAL A 96 1.60 3.72 -8.95
C VAL A 96 0.99 4.12 -10.30
N GLY A 97 -0.26 4.62 -10.32
CA GLY A 97 -0.98 4.97 -11.55
C GLY A 97 -1.78 3.82 -12.18
N LYS A 98 -1.69 2.61 -11.61
CA LYS A 98 -2.46 1.42 -12.01
C LYS A 98 -2.95 0.64 -10.79
N THR A 99 -3.95 -0.22 -10.97
CA THR A 99 -4.33 -1.18 -9.93
C THR A 99 -3.22 -2.22 -9.76
N ALA A 100 -3.16 -2.85 -8.59
CA ALA A 100 -2.38 -4.07 -8.46
C ALA A 100 -2.92 -5.17 -9.39
N ASP A 101 -2.07 -6.18 -9.64
CA ASP A 101 -2.39 -7.26 -10.57
C ASP A 101 -3.10 -8.42 -9.86
N VAL A 102 -2.75 -8.69 -8.60
CA VAL A 102 -3.28 -9.80 -7.81
C VAL A 102 -3.54 -9.36 -6.38
N LEU A 103 -4.67 -9.79 -5.83
CA LEU A 103 -4.96 -9.82 -4.40
C LEU A 103 -5.38 -11.25 -4.05
N GLU A 104 -4.67 -11.87 -3.11
CA GLU A 104 -4.91 -13.26 -2.71
C GLU A 104 -4.81 -13.44 -1.19
N HIS A 105 -5.51 -14.44 -0.67
CA HIS A 105 -5.42 -14.88 0.72
C HIS A 105 -4.43 -16.05 0.81
N SER A 106 -3.64 -16.12 1.88
CA SER A 106 -2.70 -17.22 2.06
C SER A 106 -3.45 -18.52 2.33
N ASN A 107 -3.03 -19.59 1.66
CA ASN A 107 -3.57 -20.94 1.89
C ASN A 107 -3.02 -21.57 3.18
N GLU A 108 -1.89 -21.06 3.68
CA GLU A 108 -1.18 -21.62 4.83
C GLU A 108 -1.57 -20.91 6.14
N ASN A 109 -1.82 -19.60 6.07
CA ASN A 109 -2.01 -18.74 7.23
C ASN A 109 -3.26 -17.88 7.07
N ALA A 110 -4.23 -18.04 7.96
CA ALA A 110 -5.50 -17.30 7.88
C ALA A 110 -5.33 -15.78 8.09
N ASP A 111 -4.27 -15.37 8.79
CA ASP A 111 -3.89 -13.98 9.09
C ASP A 111 -3.08 -13.30 7.97
N GLU A 112 -2.83 -13.98 6.85
CA GLU A 112 -1.95 -13.50 5.80
C GLU A 112 -2.67 -13.28 4.47
N TYR A 113 -2.41 -12.11 3.88
CA TYR A 113 -2.88 -11.73 2.56
C TYR A 113 -1.70 -11.25 1.71
N MET A 114 -1.81 -11.37 0.40
CA MET A 114 -0.77 -10.97 -0.54
C MET A 114 -1.34 -10.06 -1.62
N ILE A 115 -0.63 -8.96 -1.90
CA ILE A 115 -0.90 -8.10 -3.05
C ILE A 115 0.33 -8.15 -3.97
N SER A 116 0.17 -8.59 -5.21
CA SER A 116 1.26 -8.64 -6.18
C SER A 116 1.11 -7.61 -7.30
N ASP A 117 2.26 -7.14 -7.76
CA ASP A 117 2.40 -6.29 -8.94
C ASP A 117 3.48 -6.89 -9.86
N ASN A 118 3.12 -7.10 -11.13
CA ASN A 118 3.98 -7.72 -12.14
C ASN A 118 5.11 -6.80 -12.64
N ASP A 119 4.90 -5.48 -12.59
CA ASP A 119 5.87 -4.44 -12.93
C ASP A 119 5.60 -3.19 -12.06
N LEU A 120 6.11 -3.23 -10.82
CA LEU A 120 5.88 -2.16 -9.85
C LEU A 120 6.63 -0.88 -10.30
N LEU A 121 5.90 0.02 -10.97
CA LEU A 121 6.46 1.20 -11.63
C LEU A 121 7.29 2.08 -10.70
N LEU A 122 6.93 2.10 -9.41
CA LEU A 122 7.63 2.85 -8.37
C LEU A 122 9.11 2.49 -8.25
N ILE A 123 9.46 1.21 -8.46
CA ILE A 123 10.83 0.69 -8.29
C ILE A 123 11.53 0.41 -9.63
N ARG A 124 10.83 0.59 -10.76
CA ARG A 124 11.31 0.15 -12.09
C ARG A 124 12.59 0.85 -12.55
N ALA A 125 12.75 2.12 -12.18
CA ALA A 125 13.91 2.94 -12.55
C ALA A 125 15.12 2.76 -11.60
N ILE A 126 15.00 1.95 -10.55
CA ILE A 126 16.04 1.80 -9.54
C ILE A 126 16.96 0.67 -9.96
N THR A 127 18.21 1.02 -10.24
CA THR A 127 19.27 0.03 -10.44
C THR A 127 19.88 -0.31 -9.08
N ILE A 128 19.61 -1.53 -8.61
CA ILE A 128 20.19 -2.06 -7.37
C ILE A 128 21.56 -2.68 -7.71
N PRO A 129 22.64 -2.34 -6.98
CA PRO A 129 23.93 -2.99 -7.14
C PRO A 129 23.83 -4.51 -6.98
N LYS A 130 24.58 -5.28 -7.78
CA LYS A 130 24.48 -6.75 -7.82
C LYS A 130 24.80 -7.42 -6.48
N GLU A 131 25.64 -6.81 -5.63
CA GLU A 131 25.95 -7.35 -4.30
C GLU A 131 24.77 -7.30 -3.32
N MET A 132 23.66 -6.63 -3.68
CA MET A 132 22.50 -6.46 -2.82
C MET A 132 21.18 -6.80 -3.51
N SER A 133 21.18 -7.78 -4.43
CA SER A 133 19.99 -8.23 -5.16
C SER A 133 18.83 -8.72 -4.28
N GLN A 134 19.08 -8.98 -2.99
CA GLN A 134 18.06 -9.37 -2.02
C GLN A 134 17.31 -8.19 -1.38
N LEU A 135 17.72 -6.93 -1.58
CA LEU A 135 16.99 -5.79 -1.01
C LEU A 135 15.71 -5.49 -1.80
N SER A 136 14.63 -5.26 -1.05
CA SER A 136 13.33 -4.96 -1.62
C SER A 136 13.05 -3.46 -1.55
N CYS A 137 13.32 -2.73 -2.65
CA CYS A 137 12.90 -1.33 -2.77
C CYS A 137 11.38 -1.16 -2.66
N GLY A 138 10.61 -2.23 -2.88
CA GLY A 138 9.16 -2.27 -2.67
C GLY A 138 8.75 -2.08 -1.20
N ALA A 139 9.70 -2.12 -0.26
CA ALA A 139 9.46 -1.80 1.15
C ALA A 139 8.80 -0.42 1.35
N ILE A 140 9.06 0.57 0.47
CA ILE A 140 8.34 1.85 0.53
C ILE A 140 6.84 1.68 0.26
N MET A 141 6.45 0.80 -0.68
CA MET A 141 5.05 0.53 -1.00
C MET A 141 4.41 -0.30 0.12
N ALA A 142 5.16 -1.24 0.71
CA ALA A 142 4.76 -1.95 1.93
C ALA A 142 4.39 -0.96 3.04
N GLY A 143 5.26 0.03 3.30
CA GLY A 143 4.99 1.08 4.26
C GLY A 143 3.73 1.88 3.95
N VAL A 144 3.51 2.27 2.70
CA VAL A 144 2.28 3.00 2.31
C VAL A 144 1.02 2.19 2.64
N VAL A 145 1.03 0.89 2.31
CA VAL A 145 -0.07 -0.02 2.62
C VAL A 145 -0.25 -0.16 4.13
N GLU A 146 0.85 -0.35 4.87
CA GLU A 146 0.86 -0.47 6.33
C GLU A 146 0.24 0.75 7.02
N GLY A 147 0.65 1.97 6.64
CA GLY A 147 0.11 3.21 7.19
C GLY A 147 -1.37 3.43 6.86
N CYS A 148 -1.84 2.97 5.70
CA CYS A 148 -3.26 2.99 5.36
C CYS A 148 -4.07 1.99 6.20
N LEU A 149 -3.57 0.77 6.36
CA LEU A 149 -4.23 -0.29 7.14
C LEU A 149 -4.36 0.10 8.62
N ASP A 150 -3.28 0.62 9.20
CA ASP A 150 -3.26 1.09 10.58
C ASP A 150 -4.26 2.24 10.80
N GLY A 151 -4.28 3.25 9.91
CA GLY A 151 -5.25 4.34 9.99
C GLY A 151 -6.72 3.92 9.78
N LEU A 152 -6.96 2.74 9.20
CA LEU A 152 -8.28 2.12 9.05
C LEU A 152 -8.64 1.18 10.21
N GLY A 153 -7.76 1.00 11.19
CA GLY A 153 -7.97 0.13 12.35
C GLY A 153 -7.71 -1.35 12.09
N PHE A 154 -6.91 -1.68 11.07
CA PHE A 154 -6.44 -3.02 10.75
C PHE A 154 -4.90 -3.10 10.88
N PRO A 155 -4.34 -2.99 12.09
CA PRO A 155 -2.90 -3.11 12.30
C PRO A 155 -2.36 -4.41 11.68
N ALA A 156 -1.32 -4.26 10.89
CA ALA A 156 -0.69 -5.35 10.16
C ALA A 156 0.79 -5.03 9.97
N ARG A 157 1.60 -6.07 9.85
CA ARG A 157 2.97 -5.95 9.38
C ARG A 157 3.01 -6.20 7.88
N VAL A 158 3.54 -5.26 7.11
CA VAL A 158 3.64 -5.39 5.65
C VAL A 158 5.09 -5.49 5.22
N THR A 159 5.42 -6.53 4.47
CA THR A 159 6.76 -6.76 3.94
C THR A 159 6.72 -6.93 2.44
N SER A 160 7.80 -6.57 1.74
CA SER A 160 7.87 -6.63 0.29
C SER A 160 8.88 -7.68 -0.14
N HIS A 161 8.49 -8.55 -1.07
CA HIS A 161 9.32 -9.66 -1.56
C HIS A 161 9.40 -9.63 -3.08
N SER A 162 10.57 -9.97 -3.63
CA SER A 162 10.70 -10.26 -5.06
C SER A 162 10.19 -11.67 -5.32
N ALA A 163 9.19 -11.79 -6.19
CA ALA A 163 8.52 -13.06 -6.51
C ALA A 163 8.51 -13.30 -8.03
N PRO A 164 9.70 -13.40 -8.67
CA PRO A 164 9.82 -13.47 -10.12
C PRO A 164 9.16 -14.74 -10.68
N SER A 165 8.49 -14.62 -11.81
CA SER A 165 7.98 -15.73 -12.61
C SER A 165 8.50 -15.68 -14.03
N THR A 166 8.34 -16.76 -14.80
CA THR A 166 8.75 -16.82 -16.21
C THR A 166 8.11 -15.71 -17.05
N ALA A 167 6.85 -15.36 -16.75
CA ALA A 167 6.14 -14.28 -17.44
C ALA A 167 6.50 -12.89 -16.87
N PHE A 168 6.80 -12.80 -15.57
CA PHE A 168 6.99 -11.54 -14.86
C PHE A 168 8.27 -11.59 -14.01
N PRO A 169 9.45 -11.35 -14.61
CA PRO A 169 10.75 -11.46 -13.92
C PRO A 169 10.99 -10.37 -12.87
N LYS A 170 10.15 -9.32 -12.86
CA LYS A 170 10.22 -8.20 -11.89
C LYS A 170 9.02 -8.18 -10.94
N ARG A 171 8.25 -9.26 -10.88
CA ARG A 171 7.06 -9.34 -10.02
C ARG A 171 7.46 -9.12 -8.55
N THR A 172 6.74 -8.22 -7.91
CA THR A 172 6.88 -7.87 -6.50
C THR A 172 5.60 -8.27 -5.77
N THR A 173 5.73 -8.88 -4.59
CA THR A 173 4.60 -9.27 -3.75
C THR A 173 4.75 -8.64 -2.39
N LEU A 174 3.70 -7.95 -1.93
CA LEU A 174 3.58 -7.51 -0.56
C LEU A 174 2.88 -8.59 0.25
N LEU A 175 3.54 -9.09 1.29
CA LEU A 175 2.93 -9.95 2.31
C LEU A 175 2.40 -9.07 3.44
N ILE A 176 1.11 -9.19 3.70
CA ILE A 176 0.38 -8.46 4.74
C ILE A 176 0.01 -9.49 5.80
N LYS A 177 0.62 -9.38 6.99
CA LYS A 177 0.33 -10.23 8.14
C LYS A 177 -0.42 -9.41 9.18
N PHE A 178 -1.69 -9.73 9.40
CA PHE A 178 -2.53 -9.02 10.37
C PHE A 178 -2.20 -9.44 11.80
N GLU A 179 -2.40 -8.52 12.75
CA GLU A 179 -2.45 -8.89 14.15
C GLU A 179 -3.70 -9.77 14.42
N PRO A 180 -3.80 -10.48 15.55
CA PRO A 180 -4.97 -11.33 15.82
C PRO A 180 -6.28 -10.54 15.96
N GLU A 181 -6.21 -9.32 16.52
CA GLU A 181 -7.38 -8.51 16.91
C GLU A 181 -8.27 -8.03 15.75
N PRO A 182 -7.76 -7.68 14.55
CA PRO A 182 -8.58 -7.21 13.43
C PRO A 182 -9.30 -8.30 12.63
N ILE A 183 -8.92 -9.58 12.78
CA ILE A 183 -9.49 -10.70 12.00
C ILE A 183 -10.85 -11.13 12.53
N GLU A 184 -11.12 -10.92 13.82
CA GLU A 184 -12.34 -11.37 14.51
C GLU A 184 -13.54 -10.41 14.39
N ARG A 185 -13.40 -9.27 13.69
CA ARG A 185 -14.45 -8.23 13.52
C ARG A 185 -15.28 -8.40 12.24
#